data_AF-A0AAE6EQS5-F1
#
_entry.id   AF-A0AAE6EQS5-F1
#
_cell.length_a   1.000
_cell.length_b   1.000
_cell.length_c   1.000
_cell.angle_alpha   90.00
_cell.angle_beta   90.00
_cell.angle_gamma   90.00
#
_symmetry.space_group_name_H-M   'P 1'
#
loop_
_entity.id
_entity.type
_entity.pdbx_description
1 polymer ?
#
loop_
_entity_poly.entity_id
_entity_poly.type
_entity_poly.pdbx_seq_one_letter_code
_entity_poly.pdbx_strand_id
1 'polypeptide(L)'
;MKFFHHTILKFLPLAIACLTGEICLSCSFSENSGSHTETVSSKVKDKKAYHLGEEHAERLLQYANNEDALQDGLLDIRARISNIRSKLGTQAAADYERGFTDYIRTNNDSLARILF
;
A
#
# COMPACT_ATOMS: atom_id res chain seq x y z
N MET A 1 -24.41 -40.36 -40.31
CA MET A 1 -23.88 -39.17 -39.62
C MET A 1 -22.80 -39.68 -38.65
N LYS A 2 -21.50 -39.68 -38.98
CA LYS A 2 -20.56 -38.54 -39.01
C LYS A 2 -20.69 -37.74 -37.70
N PHE A 3 -19.79 -37.74 -36.71
CA PHE A 3 -18.33 -37.92 -36.70
C PHE A 3 -17.86 -38.50 -35.36
N PHE A 4 -17.05 -39.56 -35.40
CA PHE A 4 -16.02 -39.82 -34.41
C PHE A 4 -14.85 -38.88 -34.73
N HIS A 5 -14.61 -37.87 -33.89
CA HIS A 5 -13.35 -37.12 -33.92
C HIS A 5 -12.51 -37.50 -32.71
N HIS A 6 -11.54 -38.38 -32.98
CA HIS A 6 -10.21 -38.27 -32.40
C HIS A 6 -9.77 -36.81 -32.44
N THR A 7 -9.47 -36.20 -31.29
CA THR A 7 -8.26 -35.39 -31.12
C THR A 7 -7.93 -35.36 -29.64
N ILE A 8 -7.04 -36.29 -29.23
CA ILE A 8 -6.22 -36.16 -28.04
C ILE A 8 -5.33 -34.93 -28.30
N LEU A 9 -5.81 -33.75 -27.88
CA LEU A 9 -5.06 -32.51 -27.99
C LEU A 9 -4.17 -32.40 -26.75
N LYS A 10 -2.99 -32.96 -26.95
CA LYS A 10 -1.77 -32.91 -26.17
C LYS A 10 -1.69 -31.70 -25.23
N PHE A 11 -1.53 -32.02 -23.94
CA PHE A 11 -0.85 -31.20 -22.96
C PHE A 11 0.43 -30.62 -23.59
N LEU A 12 0.42 -29.31 -23.84
CA LEU A 12 1.60 -28.54 -24.14
C LEU A 12 1.79 -27.58 -22.96
N PRO A 13 2.73 -27.82 -22.04
CA PRO A 13 3.20 -26.76 -21.18
C PRO A 13 4.07 -25.86 -22.07
N LEU A 14 3.49 -24.81 -22.65
CA LEU A 14 4.28 -23.76 -23.26
C LEU A 14 4.91 -22.96 -22.13
N ALA A 15 6.13 -23.37 -21.77
CA ALA A 15 7.08 -22.57 -21.04
C ALA A 15 7.23 -21.21 -21.74
N ILE A 16 6.60 -20.18 -21.19
CA ILE A 16 7.01 -18.81 -21.44
C ILE A 16 8.09 -18.53 -20.41
N ALA A 17 9.31 -18.62 -20.90
CA ALA A 17 10.54 -18.40 -20.18
C ALA A 17 10.58 -17.00 -19.55
N CYS A 18 11.09 -16.95 -18.32
CA CYS A 18 11.64 -15.77 -17.68
C CYS A 18 12.59 -15.05 -18.63
N LEU A 19 12.27 -13.81 -19.04
CA LEU A 19 13.29 -12.83 -19.40
C LEU A 19 12.84 -11.43 -18.95
N THR A 20 13.64 -10.91 -18.02
CA THR A 20 13.88 -9.49 -17.72
C THR A 20 12.70 -8.65 -17.24
N GLY A 21 12.57 -8.64 -15.91
CA GLY A 21 11.93 -7.58 -15.15
C GLY A 21 12.65 -7.40 -13.83
N GLU A 22 13.97 -7.19 -13.86
CA GLU A 22 14.69 -6.69 -12.69
C GLU A 22 14.24 -5.25 -12.44
N ILE A 23 13.17 -5.11 -11.66
CA ILE A 23 13.03 -3.97 -10.78
C ILE A 23 12.82 -4.53 -9.38
N CYS A 24 13.81 -5.31 -8.92
CA CYS A 24 14.09 -5.32 -7.49
C CYS A 24 14.63 -3.93 -7.17
N LEU A 25 13.75 -3.00 -6.83
CA LEU A 25 14.12 -1.76 -6.16
C LEU A 25 14.62 -2.17 -4.77
N SER A 26 15.86 -2.69 -4.73
CA SER A 26 16.54 -3.09 -3.52
C SER A 26 16.86 -1.82 -2.74
N CYS A 27 15.97 -1.47 -1.81
CA CYS A 27 16.36 -0.60 -0.72
C CYS A 27 17.38 -1.38 0.11
N SER A 28 18.67 -1.10 -0.11
CA SER A 28 19.72 -1.49 0.82
C SER A 28 19.42 -0.82 2.16
N PHE A 29 18.76 -1.55 3.05
CA PHE A 29 18.65 -1.22 4.46
C PHE A 29 20.03 -1.46 5.07
N SER A 30 20.83 -0.40 5.20
CA SER A 30 22.00 -0.44 6.08
C SER A 30 21.51 -0.51 7.52
N GLU A 31 21.60 -1.70 8.08
CA GLU A 31 21.31 -2.00 9.48
C GLU A 31 22.44 -1.41 10.35
N ASN A 32 22.22 -0.22 10.90
CA ASN A 32 22.98 0.23 12.06
C ASN A 32 22.19 -0.15 13.31
N SER A 33 22.64 -1.21 13.97
CA SER A 33 22.08 -1.76 15.20
C SER A 33 22.22 -0.78 16.37
N GLY A 34 21.22 0.08 16.51
CA GLY A 34 20.86 0.72 17.76
C GLY A 34 19.37 0.51 17.95
N SER A 35 18.97 -0.52 18.69
CA SER A 35 17.57 -0.77 19.05
C SER A 35 17.08 0.31 20.03
N HIS A 36 16.92 1.54 19.53
CA HIS A 36 16.00 2.49 20.11
C HIS A 36 14.65 2.19 19.48
N THR A 37 13.82 1.38 20.14
CA THR A 37 12.38 1.38 19.87
C THR A 37 11.89 2.79 20.13
N GLU A 38 11.77 3.61 19.07
CA GLU A 38 11.18 4.93 19.16
C GLU A 38 9.74 4.77 19.64
N THR A 39 9.50 5.12 20.90
CA THR A 39 8.17 5.06 21.50
C THR A 39 7.30 6.15 20.90
N VAL A 40 6.34 5.78 20.07
CA VAL A 40 5.33 6.68 19.51
C VAL A 40 4.30 7.02 20.57
N SER A 41 3.97 8.30 20.70
CA SER A 41 2.88 8.78 21.55
C SER A 41 1.52 8.36 20.99
N SER A 42 0.66 7.88 21.89
CA SER A 42 -0.75 7.61 21.58
C SER A 42 -1.56 8.86 21.24
N LYS A 43 -1.06 10.05 21.62
CA LYS A 43 -1.68 11.34 21.30
C LYS A 43 -1.08 11.91 20.02
N VAL A 44 -1.89 12.63 19.25
CA VAL A 44 -1.40 13.41 18.11
C VAL A 44 -0.45 14.49 18.59
N LYS A 45 0.79 14.49 18.09
CA LYS A 45 1.83 15.48 18.39
C LYS A 45 2.06 16.38 17.18
N ASP A 46 2.16 15.81 15.99
CA ASP A 46 2.26 16.54 14.74
C ASP A 46 0.89 16.67 14.07
N LYS A 47 0.21 17.77 14.38
CA LYS A 47 -1.11 18.08 13.80
C LYS A 47 -1.03 18.31 12.28
N LYS A 48 0.10 18.78 11.76
CA LYS A 48 0.23 19.04 10.31
C LYS A 48 0.33 17.71 9.57
N ALA A 49 1.14 16.78 10.07
CA ALA A 49 1.23 15.44 9.54
C ALA A 49 -0.14 14.73 9.60
N TYR A 50 -0.84 14.86 10.73
CA TYR A 50 -2.19 14.34 10.91
C TYR A 50 -3.19 14.87 9.86
N HIS A 51 -3.34 16.19 9.71
CA HIS A 51 -4.26 16.76 8.71
C HIS A 51 -3.86 16.42 7.27
N LEU A 52 -2.56 16.29 6.98
CA LEU A 52 -2.10 15.85 5.66
C LEU A 52 -2.53 14.41 5.36
N GLY A 53 -2.56 13.55 6.38
CA GLY A 53 -3.13 12.21 6.28
C GLY A 53 -4.61 12.24 5.94
N GLU A 54 -5.39 13.11 6.60
CA GLU A 54 -6.82 13.29 6.32
C GLU A 54 -7.07 13.77 4.88
N GLU A 55 -6.33 14.78 4.42
CA GLU A 55 -6.44 15.31 3.05
C GLU A 55 -6.15 14.23 2.01
N HIS A 56 -5.15 13.38 2.27
CA HIS A 56 -4.81 12.30 1.36
C HIS A 56 -5.83 11.16 1.39
N ALA A 57 -6.44 10.88 2.54
CA ALA A 57 -7.57 9.95 2.63
C ALA A 57 -8.77 10.46 1.84
N GLU A 58 -9.12 11.74 1.98
CA GLU A 58 -10.20 12.38 1.21
C GLU A 58 -9.99 12.20 -0.30
N ARG A 59 -8.78 12.48 -0.80
CA ARG A 59 -8.45 12.28 -2.21
C ARG A 59 -8.55 10.81 -2.62
N LEU A 60 -8.07 9.89 -1.78
CA LEU A 60 -8.12 8.45 -2.07
C LEU A 60 -9.57 7.94 -2.19
N LEU A 61 -10.51 8.47 -1.38
CA LEU A 61 -11.91 8.06 -1.43
C LEU A 61 -12.59 8.36 -2.76
N GLN A 62 -12.06 9.29 -3.57
CA GLN A 62 -12.54 9.54 -4.93
C GLN A 62 -12.37 8.32 -5.84
N TYR A 63 -11.46 7.41 -5.50
CA TYR A 63 -11.17 6.17 -6.24
C TYR A 63 -11.81 4.93 -5.61
N ALA A 64 -12.66 5.05 -4.59
CA ALA A 64 -13.19 3.90 -3.85
C ALA A 64 -13.93 2.86 -4.71
N ASN A 65 -14.44 3.25 -5.88
CA ASN A 65 -15.13 2.36 -6.82
C ASN A 65 -14.25 1.90 -8.00
N ASN A 66 -12.96 2.25 -7.99
CA ASN A 66 -11.98 1.84 -8.99
C ASN A 66 -10.81 1.17 -8.27
N GLU A 67 -10.82 -0.17 -8.28
CA GLU A 67 -9.88 -0.98 -7.50
C GLU A 67 -8.42 -0.72 -7.88
N ASP A 68 -8.08 -0.66 -9.17
CA ASP A 68 -6.70 -0.43 -9.62
C ASP A 68 -6.18 0.93 -9.13
N ALA A 69 -6.98 1.99 -9.32
CA ALA A 69 -6.63 3.34 -8.86
C ALA A 69 -6.54 3.44 -7.33
N LEU A 70 -7.39 2.69 -6.62
CA LEU A 70 -7.37 2.60 -5.17
C LEU A 70 -6.10 1.91 -4.67
N GLN A 71 -5.71 0.79 -5.28
CA GLN A 71 -4.50 0.06 -4.94
C GLN A 71 -3.24 0.90 -5.20
N ASP A 72 -3.16 1.56 -6.35
CA ASP A 72 -2.07 2.49 -6.68
C ASP A 72 -1.99 3.65 -5.66
N GLY A 73 -3.14 4.22 -5.30
CA GLY A 73 -3.22 5.25 -4.28
C GLY A 73 -2.72 4.76 -2.92
N LEU A 74 -3.11 3.57 -2.48
CA LEU A 74 -2.65 2.98 -1.21
C LEU A 74 -1.13 2.71 -1.20
N LEU A 75 -0.55 2.29 -2.32
CA LEU A 75 0.90 2.13 -2.47
C LEU A 75 1.63 3.47 -2.34
N ASP A 76 1.11 4.54 -2.95
CA ASP A 76 1.66 5.90 -2.79
C ASP A 76 1.57 6.38 -1.33
N ILE A 77 0.46 6.11 -0.63
CA ILE A 77 0.32 6.41 0.80
C ILE A 77 1.39 5.68 1.62
N ARG A 78 1.66 4.40 1.33
CA ARG A 78 2.71 3.63 2.03
C ARG A 78 4.10 4.19 1.78
N ALA A 79 4.40 4.57 0.55
CA ALA A 79 5.66 5.22 0.18
C ALA A 79 5.82 6.56 0.92
N ARG A 80 4.75 7.36 1.02
CA ARG A 80 4.74 8.63 1.76
C ARG A 80 4.97 8.43 3.26
N ILE A 81 4.33 7.44 3.89
CA ILE A 81 4.57 7.11 5.31
C ILE A 81 6.05 6.80 5.54
N SER A 82 6.66 6.00 4.66
CA SER A 82 8.09 5.68 4.74
C SER A 82 8.97 6.92 4.58
N ASN A 83 8.65 7.78 3.61
CA ASN A 83 9.39 9.02 3.38
C ASN A 83 9.26 10.01 4.55
N ILE A 84 8.06 10.19 5.11
CA ILE A 84 7.82 11.00 6.32
C ILE A 84 8.62 10.43 7.49
N ARG A 85 8.58 9.11 7.71
CA ARG A 85 9.35 8.46 8.78
C ARG A 85 10.84 8.74 8.65
N SER A 86 11.38 8.61 7.44
CA SER A 86 12.81 8.82 7.19
C SER A 86 13.27 10.28 7.33
N LYS A 87 12.40 11.25 7.05
CA LYS A 87 12.76 12.68 7.00
C LYS A 87 12.33 13.48 8.24
N LEU A 88 11.20 13.11 8.83
CA LEU A 88 10.53 13.85 9.91
C LEU A 88 10.42 13.03 11.20
N GLY A 89 10.70 11.73 11.17
CA GLY A 89 10.73 10.84 12.33
C GLY A 89 9.45 10.01 12.51
N THR A 90 9.52 9.02 13.40
CA THR A 90 8.46 8.01 13.57
C THR A 90 7.16 8.61 14.10
N GLN A 91 7.21 9.60 14.98
CA GLN A 91 6.00 10.25 15.51
C GLN A 91 5.20 10.96 14.40
N ALA A 92 5.86 11.71 13.51
CA ALA A 92 5.18 12.40 12.41
C ALA A 92 4.53 11.41 11.44
N ALA A 93 5.22 10.30 11.13
CA ALA A 93 4.68 9.25 10.29
C ALA A 93 3.45 8.57 10.93
N ALA A 94 3.50 8.31 12.23
CA ALA A 94 2.38 7.73 12.96
C ALA A 94 1.17 8.67 13.06
N ASP A 95 1.41 9.98 13.25
CA ASP A 95 0.34 10.97 13.28
C ASP A 95 -0.30 11.14 11.90
N TYR A 96 0.49 11.09 10.82
CA TYR A 96 -0.03 11.04 9.44
C TYR A 96 -0.89 9.80 9.19
N GLU A 97 -0.40 8.60 9.54
CA GLU A 97 -1.15 7.35 9.38
C GLU A 97 -2.44 7.36 10.20
N ARG A 98 -2.42 7.97 11.41
CA ARG A 98 -3.60 8.14 12.24
C ARG A 98 -4.65 9.01 11.56
N GLY A 99 -4.28 10.20 11.06
CA GLY A 99 -5.23 11.08 10.36
C GLY A 99 -5.81 10.43 9.11
N PHE A 100 -4.99 9.73 8.33
CA PHE A 100 -5.45 8.97 7.17
C PHE A 100 -6.49 7.90 7.55
N THR A 101 -6.18 7.10 8.57
CA THR A 101 -7.04 6.01 9.03
C THR A 101 -8.35 6.52 9.63
N ASP A 102 -8.28 7.53 10.48
CA ASP A 102 -9.44 8.11 11.17
C ASP A 102 -10.42 8.74 10.15
N TYR A 103 -9.90 9.40 9.12
CA TYR A 103 -10.73 9.94 8.04
C TYR A 103 -11.45 8.84 7.26
N ILE A 104 -10.77 7.76 6.88
CA ILE A 104 -11.40 6.63 6.17
C ILE A 104 -12.49 5.98 7.02
N ARG A 105 -12.20 5.71 8.30
CA ARG A 105 -13.18 5.14 9.24
C ARG A 105 -14.42 6.02 9.39
N THR A 106 -14.24 7.33 9.40
CA THR A 106 -15.35 8.28 9.55
C THR A 106 -16.21 8.39 8.30
N ASN A 107 -15.62 8.28 7.10
CA ASN A 107 -16.28 8.64 5.84
C ASN A 107 -16.64 7.45 4.94
N ASN A 108 -16.06 6.26 5.16
CA ASN A 108 -16.34 5.09 4.34
C ASN A 108 -16.15 3.78 5.13
N ASP A 109 -17.17 3.38 5.90
CA ASP A 109 -17.14 2.17 6.75
C ASP A 109 -16.83 0.88 5.97
N SER A 110 -17.40 0.74 4.77
CA SER A 110 -17.16 -0.42 3.90
C SER A 110 -15.69 -0.54 3.53
N LEU A 111 -15.05 0.56 3.11
CA LEU A 111 -13.63 0.55 2.77
C LEU A 111 -12.76 0.39 4.03
N ALA A 112 -13.13 1.05 5.13
CA ALA A 112 -12.42 0.95 6.39
C ALA A 112 -12.31 -0.51 6.88
N ARG A 113 -13.40 -1.28 6.77
CA ARG A 113 -13.42 -2.72 7.11
C ARG A 113 -12.54 -3.61 6.25
N ILE A 114 -12.19 -3.16 5.04
CA ILE A 114 -11.32 -3.91 4.12
C ILE A 114 -9.85 -3.58 4.42
N LEU A 115 -9.55 -2.34 4.78
CA LEU A 115 -8.18 -1.85 4.93
C LEU A 115 -7.61 -2.04 6.35
N PHE A 116 -8.44 -2.12 7.38
CA PHE A 116 -8.02 -2.12 8.80
C PHE A 116 -8.76 -3.17 9.62
#